data_AF-A0A060C0Z1-F1
#
_entry.id   AF-A0A060C0Z1-F1
#
_cell.length_a   1.000
_cell.length_b   1.000
_cell.length_c   1.000
_cell.angle_alpha   90.00
_cell.angle_beta   90.00
_cell.angle_gamma   90.00
#
_symmetry.space_group_name_H-M   'P 1'
#
loop_
_entity.id
_entity.type
_entity.pdbx_description
1 polymer ?
#
loop_
_entity_poly.entity_id
_entity_poly.type
_entity_poly.pdbx_seq_one_letter_code
_entity_poly.pdbx_strand_id
1 'polypeptide(L)'
;QLITELYTNVMQAATALNCDAAYADSLKEALKSFPPIQISKNGYLQEWLEDYKEQDVHHRHVSHLYGLHPGNQISPRETPALADACRVTLNRRGDGGTGWSPG
;
A
#
# COMPACT_ATOMS: atom_id res chain seq x y z
N GLN A 1 4.44 -0.31 1.66
CA GLN A 1 3.31 0.55 2.09
C GLN A 1 3.57 1.12 3.49
N LEU A 2 3.50 0.31 4.56
CA LEU A 2 3.72 0.78 5.95
C LEU A 2 5.08 1.47 6.17
N ILE A 3 6.18 0.87 5.74
CA ILE A 3 7.52 1.45 5.92
C ILE A 3 7.68 2.72 5.06
N THR A 4 7.11 2.72 3.85
CA THR A 4 7.06 3.91 2.98
C THR A 4 6.34 5.07 3.67
N GLU A 5 5.21 4.79 4.32
CA GLU A 5 4.45 5.80 5.07
C GLU A 5 5.21 6.28 6.30
N LEU A 6 5.79 5.38 7.09
CA LEU A 6 6.62 5.74 8.24
C LEU A 6 7.75 6.69 7.83
N TYR A 7 8.52 6.34 6.78
CA TYR A 7 9.65 7.15 6.35
C TYR A 7 9.20 8.51 5.83
N THR A 8 8.10 8.56 5.07
CA THR A 8 7.51 9.81 4.60
C THR A 8 7.05 10.69 5.76
N ASN A 9 6.38 10.12 6.76
CA ASN A 9 5.89 10.86 7.94
C ASN A 9 7.05 11.38 8.79
N VAL A 10 8.11 10.59 8.98
CA VAL A 10 9.31 11.02 9.70
C VAL A 10 10.01 12.16 8.97
N MET A 11 10.17 12.09 7.65
CA MET A 11 10.75 13.17 6.85
C MET A 11 9.91 14.46 6.91
N GLN A 12 8.57 14.35 6.85
CA GLN A 12 7.66 15.48 6.99
C GLN A 12 7.77 16.12 8.38
N ALA A 13 7.83 15.31 9.44
CA ALA A 13 8.00 15.78 10.80
C ALA A 13 9.35 16.49 11.00
N ALA A 14 10.45 15.91 10.50
CA ALA A 14 11.78 16.51 10.55
C ALA A 14 11.81 17.89 9.84
N THR A 15 11.13 17.99 8.69
CA THR A 15 10.99 19.26 7.96
C THR A 15 10.15 20.28 8.75
N ALA A 16 9.02 19.87 9.33
CA ALA A 16 8.14 20.74 10.09
C ALA A 16 8.78 21.27 11.39
N LEU A 17 9.61 20.45 12.04
CA LEU A 17 10.34 20.78 13.26
C LEU A 17 11.71 21.42 13.00
N ASN A 18 12.12 21.49 11.73
CA ASN A 18 13.41 22.01 11.28
C ASN A 18 14.60 21.33 11.99
N CYS A 19 14.55 20.00 12.12
CA CYS A 19 15.58 19.18 12.76
C CYS A 19 15.96 17.97 11.90
N ASP A 20 17.06 17.30 12.26
CA ASP A 20 17.44 15.99 11.72
C ASP A 20 17.52 15.87 10.18
N ALA A 21 17.91 16.96 9.49
CA ALA A 21 17.96 17.02 8.03
C ALA A 21 18.80 15.88 7.40
N ALA A 22 19.97 15.59 7.97
CA ALA A 22 20.82 14.50 7.48
C ALA A 22 20.16 13.12 7.61
N TYR A 23 19.36 12.91 8.66
CA TYR A 23 18.62 11.66 8.84
C TYR A 23 17.46 11.59 7.84
N ALA A 24 16.70 12.67 7.67
CA ALA A 24 15.64 12.75 6.67
C ALA A 24 16.15 12.47 5.24
N ASP A 25 17.33 12.98 4.88
CA ASP A 25 17.97 12.70 3.59
C ASP A 25 18.34 11.21 3.45
N SER A 26 18.84 10.57 4.51
CA SER A 26 19.11 9.12 4.49
C SER A 26 17.85 8.28 4.28
N LEU A 27 16.72 8.69 4.88
CA LEU A 27 15.42 8.03 4.68
C LEU A 27 14.93 8.21 3.24
N LYS A 28 15.13 9.40 2.67
CA LYS A 28 14.79 9.70 1.27
C LYS A 28 15.58 8.83 0.28
N GLU A 29 16.86 8.63 0.53
CA GLU A 29 17.68 7.73 -0.29
C GLU A 29 17.26 6.27 -0.12
N ALA A 30 16.98 5.83 1.10
CA ALA A 30 16.49 4.47 1.36
C ALA A 30 15.17 4.18 0.64
N LEU A 31 14.24 5.15 0.60
CA LEU A 31 12.96 5.03 -0.10
C LEU A 31 13.12 4.69 -1.59
N LYS A 32 14.20 5.11 -2.25
CA LYS A 32 14.44 4.80 -3.67
C LYS A 32 14.66 3.31 -3.94
N SER A 33 15.08 2.55 -2.92
CA SER A 33 15.27 1.11 -3.03
C SER A 33 13.98 0.31 -2.77
N PHE A 34 12.90 0.98 -2.35
CA PHE A 34 11.67 0.29 -2.00
C PHE A 34 10.91 -0.07 -3.27
N PRO A 35 10.37 -1.30 -3.34
CA PRO A 35 9.60 -1.71 -4.50
C PRO A 35 8.31 -0.88 -4.61
N PRO A 36 7.94 -0.45 -5.83
CA PRO A 36 6.67 0.23 -6.04
C PRO A 36 5.50 -0.72 -5.78
N ILE A 37 4.32 -0.14 -5.55
CA ILE A 37 3.07 -0.92 -5.55
C ILE A 37 2.82 -1.40 -6.99
N GLN A 38 2.57 -2.69 -7.17
CA GLN A 38 2.46 -3.33 -8.48
C GLN A 38 1.05 -3.88 -8.72
N ILE A 39 0.64 -3.83 -10.00
CA ILE A 39 -0.59 -4.44 -10.49
C ILE A 39 -0.21 -5.77 -11.15
N SER A 40 -0.90 -6.85 -10.78
CA SER A 40 -0.67 -8.17 -11.36
C SER A 40 -1.06 -8.20 -12.83
N LYS A 41 -0.60 -9.24 -13.55
CA LYS A 41 -0.98 -9.44 -14.97
C LYS A 41 -2.49 -9.61 -15.16
N ASN A 42 -3.20 -9.99 -14.11
CA ASN A 42 -4.65 -10.20 -14.10
C ASN A 42 -5.42 -8.99 -13.54
N GLY A 43 -4.77 -7.83 -13.36
CA GLY A 43 -5.41 -6.57 -13.02
C GLY A 43 -5.78 -6.38 -11.55
N TYR A 44 -5.30 -7.21 -10.63
CA TYR A 44 -5.47 -7.04 -9.18
C TYR A 44 -4.20 -6.51 -8.53
N LEU A 45 -4.31 -5.89 -7.35
CA LEU A 45 -3.15 -5.41 -6.61
C LEU A 45 -2.31 -6.58 -6.09
N GLN A 46 -1.00 -6.60 -6.32
CA GLN A 46 -0.14 -7.68 -5.85
C GLN A 46 0.05 -7.61 -4.32
N GLU A 47 -0.10 -8.76 -3.65
CA GLU A 47 0.16 -8.89 -2.22
C GLU A 47 1.65 -9.08 -1.90
N TRP A 48 2.39 -9.66 -2.85
CA TRP A 48 3.82 -9.96 -2.73
C TRP A 48 4.60 -9.29 -3.86
N LEU A 49 5.93 -9.20 -3.72
CA LEU A 49 6.81 -8.58 -4.71
C LEU A 49 6.79 -9.31 -6.06
N GLU A 50 6.59 -10.62 -6.01
CA GLU A 50 6.43 -11.48 -7.18
C GLU A 50 4.96 -11.91 -7.29
N ASP A 51 4.51 -12.17 -8.52
CA ASP A 51 3.12 -12.58 -8.82
C ASP A 51 2.89 -14.05 -8.45
N TYR A 52 2.91 -14.34 -7.15
CA TYR A 52 2.58 -15.66 -6.62
C TYR A 52 1.09 -15.92 -6.77
N LYS A 53 0.73 -17.17 -7.09
CA LYS A 53 -0.66 -17.61 -7.06
C LYS A 53 -1.15 -17.62 -5.62
N GLU A 54 -2.28 -16.96 -5.37
CA GLU A 54 -2.95 -16.99 -4.07
C GLU A 54 -3.29 -18.43 -3.68
N GLN A 55 -2.91 -18.83 -2.46
CA GLN A 55 -3.21 -20.16 -1.92
C GLN A 55 -4.67 -20.26 -1.43
N ASP A 56 -5.24 -19.14 -0.99
CA ASP A 56 -6.64 -18.98 -0.59
C ASP A 56 -7.15 -17.61 -1.06
N VAL A 57 -8.00 -17.61 -2.09
CA VAL A 57 -8.56 -16.39 -2.72
C VAL A 57 -9.53 -15.67 -1.78
N HIS A 58 -10.12 -16.36 -0.81
CA HIS A 58 -11.09 -15.80 0.15
C HIS A 58 -10.47 -15.48 1.50
N HIS A 59 -9.14 -15.36 1.55
CA HIS A 59 -8.45 -15.04 2.79
C HIS A 59 -8.90 -13.69 3.35
N ARG A 60 -9.38 -13.70 4.61
CA ARG A 60 -10.02 -12.55 5.30
C ARG A 60 -9.13 -11.31 5.47
N HIS A 61 -7.81 -11.44 5.38
CA HIS A 61 -6.90 -10.29 5.51
C HIS A 61 -6.56 -9.71 4.14
N VAL A 62 -6.76 -8.40 3.98
CA VAL A 62 -6.40 -7.61 2.79
C VAL A 62 -5.27 -6.63 3.08
N SER A 63 -4.22 -7.09 3.77
CA SER A 63 -3.14 -6.24 4.30
C SER A 63 -2.42 -5.41 3.24
N HIS A 64 -2.37 -5.89 1.99
CA HIS A 64 -1.79 -5.17 0.86
C HIS A 64 -2.67 -4.03 0.31
N LEU A 65 -3.92 -3.89 0.80
CA LEU A 65 -4.78 -2.73 0.59
C LEU A 65 -4.59 -1.63 1.65
N TYR A 66 -3.63 -1.76 2.57
CA TYR A 66 -3.36 -0.73 3.57
C TYR A 66 -3.10 0.65 2.94
N GLY A 67 -2.42 0.69 1.79
CA GLY A 67 -2.19 1.90 1.02
C GLY A 67 -3.47 2.60 0.53
N LEU A 68 -4.58 1.87 0.40
CA LEU A 68 -5.92 2.41 0.12
C LEU A 68 -6.62 2.89 1.40
N HIS A 69 -6.58 2.07 2.46
CA HIS A 69 -7.13 2.42 3.77
C HIS A 69 -6.51 1.54 4.87
N PRO A 70 -6.16 2.11 6.04
CA PRO A 70 -6.25 3.52 6.44
C PRO A 70 -5.12 4.44 5.93
N GLY A 71 -4.17 3.92 5.13
CA GLY A 71 -3.15 4.75 4.48
C GLY A 71 -3.69 5.63 3.37
N ASN A 72 -2.84 6.51 2.81
CA ASN A 72 -3.20 7.49 1.78
C ASN A 72 -2.35 7.37 0.51
N GLN A 73 -1.74 6.21 0.27
CA GLN A 73 -0.83 5.96 -0.86
C GLN A 73 -1.57 5.64 -2.16
N ILE A 74 -2.82 5.20 -2.08
CA ILE A 74 -3.68 4.87 -3.21
C ILE A 74 -4.94 5.73 -3.14
N SER A 75 -5.20 6.53 -4.17
CA SER A 75 -6.42 7.34 -4.25
C SER A 75 -6.97 7.34 -5.68
N PRO A 76 -8.31 7.34 -5.87
CA PRO A 76 -8.90 7.43 -7.21
C PRO A 76 -8.50 8.69 -7.98
N ARG A 77 -8.08 9.74 -7.27
CA ARG A 77 -7.68 11.03 -7.86
C ARG A 77 -6.22 11.04 -8.31
N GLU A 78 -5.32 10.51 -7.50
CA GLU A 78 -3.87 10.60 -7.73
C GLU A 78 -3.32 9.32 -8.38
N THR A 79 -3.90 8.16 -8.08
CA THR A 79 -3.45 6.85 -8.56
C THR A 79 -4.63 5.98 -9.05
N PRO A 80 -5.38 6.42 -10.08
CA PRO A 80 -6.61 5.75 -10.52
C PRO A 80 -6.41 4.28 -10.92
N ALA A 81 -5.30 3.93 -11.58
CA ALA A 81 -5.01 2.55 -11.97
C ALA A 81 -4.80 1.62 -10.76
N LEU A 82 -4.17 2.12 -9.69
CA LEU A 82 -4.00 1.37 -8.44
C LEU A 82 -5.34 1.24 -7.71
N ALA A 83 -6.15 2.30 -7.71
CA ALA A 83 -7.49 2.26 -7.13
C ALA A 83 -8.40 1.24 -7.84
N ASP A 84 -8.33 1.15 -9.17
CA ASP A 84 -9.02 0.11 -9.93
C ASP A 84 -8.51 -1.30 -9.61
N ALA A 85 -7.19 -1.47 -9.47
CA ALA A 85 -6.61 -2.75 -9.07
C ALA A 85 -7.08 -3.18 -7.67
N CYS A 86 -7.21 -2.24 -6.71
CA CYS A 86 -7.80 -2.51 -5.40
C CYS A 86 -9.26 -2.95 -5.51
N ARG A 87 -10.05 -2.32 -6.38
CA ARG A 87 -11.45 -2.71 -6.64
C ARG A 87 -11.54 -4.14 -7.18
N VAL A 88 -10.66 -4.51 -8.11
CA VAL A 88 -10.58 -5.88 -8.63
C VAL A 88 -10.17 -6.86 -7.52
N THR A 89 -9.21 -6.50 -6.66
CA THR A 89 -8.84 -7.31 -5.49
C THR A 89 -10.02 -7.55 -4.55
N LEU A 90 -10.76 -6.50 -4.18
CA LEU A 90 -11.93 -6.60 -3.29
C LEU A 90 -13.00 -7.52 -3.89
N ASN A 91 -13.34 -7.33 -5.16
CA ASN A 91 -14.29 -8.19 -5.87
C ASN A 91 -13.85 -9.67 -5.91
N ARG A 92 -12.55 -9.93 -6.00
CA ARG A 92 -12.00 -11.30 -5.98
C ARG A 92 -12.08 -11.94 -4.60
N ARG A 93 -11.85 -11.17 -3.53
CA ARG A 93 -11.92 -11.63 -2.13
C ARG A 93 -13.37 -11.97 -1.73
N GLY A 94 -14.33 -11.19 -2.25
CA GLY A 94 -15.76 -11.36 -2.01
C GLY A 94 -16.23 -10.85 -0.64
N ASP A 95 -17.54 -10.74 -0.45
CA ASP A 95 -18.16 -10.18 0.77
C ASP A 95 -18.25 -11.18 1.95
N GLY A 96 -17.60 -12.34 1.83
CA GLY A 96 -17.68 -13.47 2.77
C GLY A 96 -16.81 -13.36 4.03
N GLY A 97 -16.38 -12.16 4.43
CA GLY A 97 -15.51 -11.92 5.59
C GLY A 97 -16.29 -11.70 6.89
N THR A 98 -15.85 -12.29 8.00
CA THR A 98 -16.46 -12.07 9.33
C THR A 98 -16.21 -10.66 9.87
N GLY A 99 -17.25 -10.03 10.41
CA GLY A 99 -17.24 -9.01 11.47
C GLY A 99 -16.56 -7.65 11.23
N TRP A 100 -15.29 -7.63 10.83
CA TRP A 100 -14.46 -6.41 10.66
C TRP A 100 -14.17 -6.07 9.19
N SER A 101 -14.62 -6.93 8.26
CA SER A 101 -14.43 -6.78 6.82
C SER A 101 -15.37 -5.81 6.08
N PRO A 102 -16.60 -5.48 6.54
CA PRO A 102 -17.42 -4.50 5.82
C PRO A 102 -17.20 -3.10 6.40
N GLY A 103 -16.53 -2.24 5.63
CA GLY A 103 -16.37 -0.80 5.87
C GLY A 103 -16.03 -0.09 4.58
#